data_AF-A0A2N5KLA3-F1
#
_entry.id   AF-A0A2N5KLA3-F1
#
_cell.length_a   1.000
_cell.length_b   1.000
_cell.length_c   1.000
_cell.angle_alpha   90.00
_cell.angle_beta   90.00
_cell.angle_gamma   90.00
#
_symmetry.space_group_name_H-M   'P 1'
#
loop_
_entity.id
_entity.type
_entity.pdbx_description
1 polymer ?
#
loop_
_entity_poly.entity_id
_entity_poly.type
_entity_poly.pdbx_seq_one_letter_code
_entity_poly.pdbx_strand_id
1 'polypeptide(L)'
;MASFDPARDGFGFRNPVGEVPRRTGPKMLFRPLDSFLYGNGLCFGMAAAALHSFEAGLARTPVHDLPPTPELLEFLRGYHARQLRPRVVLAAVLDWIASGGGKAGGLLARIRLPGDGDPHILNFGPAANRRFFRCLHRAHAVVPHRVDRAGGEVRLYVYDPNHPGDRGRFVSFRDGGFSYAGFRSGEGWGITPLPLSAVTG
;
A
#
# COMPACT_ATOMS: atom_id res chain seq x y z
N MET A 1 -4.02 22.83 6.18
CA MET A 1 -3.98 21.92 5.02
C MET A 1 -5.15 20.96 5.12
N ALA A 2 -5.73 20.52 4.00
CA ALA A 2 -6.78 19.51 4.02
C ALA A 2 -6.22 18.17 4.53
N SER A 3 -7.03 17.36 5.21
CA SER A 3 -6.68 16.00 5.61
C SER A 3 -7.18 14.99 4.59
N PHE A 4 -6.40 13.95 4.33
CA PHE A 4 -6.84 12.82 3.50
C PHE A 4 -8.03 12.10 4.16
N ASP A 5 -9.12 11.97 3.41
CA ASP A 5 -10.33 11.26 3.81
C ASP A 5 -10.54 10.04 2.90
N PRO A 6 -10.44 8.79 3.41
CA PRO A 6 -10.64 7.56 2.63
C PRO A 6 -11.90 7.52 1.77
N ALA A 7 -12.99 8.18 2.18
CA ALA A 7 -14.26 8.16 1.43
C ALA A 7 -14.39 9.26 0.37
N ARG A 8 -13.44 10.20 0.32
CA ARG A 8 -13.39 11.24 -0.71
C ARG A 8 -12.17 11.08 -1.60
N ASP A 9 -11.04 10.81 -0.98
CA ASP A 9 -9.71 10.83 -1.58
C ASP A 9 -9.19 9.41 -1.90
N GLY A 10 -9.92 8.36 -1.48
CA GLY A 10 -9.71 6.97 -1.89
C GLY A 10 -10.70 6.54 -2.97
N PHE A 11 -10.33 5.54 -3.79
CA PHE A 11 -11.25 4.98 -4.80
C PHE A 11 -12.49 4.34 -4.16
N GLY A 12 -13.66 4.53 -4.78
CA GLY A 12 -14.95 4.02 -4.31
C GLY A 12 -15.24 2.56 -4.68
N PHE A 13 -14.34 1.90 -5.43
CA PHE A 13 -14.46 0.49 -5.78
C PHE A 13 -13.42 -0.37 -5.09
N ARG A 14 -13.78 -1.63 -4.86
CA ARG A 14 -12.88 -2.61 -4.25
C ARG A 14 -11.75 -2.95 -5.22
N ASN A 15 -10.54 -3.08 -4.69
CA ASN A 15 -9.38 -3.59 -5.39
C ASN A 15 -9.72 -4.81 -6.27
N PRO A 16 -9.68 -4.66 -7.61
CA PRO A 16 -10.01 -5.74 -8.51
C PRO A 16 -8.85 -6.74 -8.54
N VAL A 17 -9.17 -8.01 -8.30
CA VAL A 17 -8.26 -9.13 -8.57
C VAL A 17 -8.42 -9.48 -10.05
N GLY A 18 -7.32 -9.73 -10.75
CA GLY A 18 -7.31 -9.76 -12.22
C GLY A 18 -8.31 -10.74 -12.83
N GLU A 19 -9.32 -10.21 -13.52
CA GLU A 19 -9.71 -10.77 -14.82
C GLU A 19 -8.53 -10.53 -15.76
N VAL A 20 -7.83 -11.61 -16.10
CA VAL A 20 -6.79 -11.58 -17.13
C VAL A 20 -7.47 -11.21 -18.45
N PRO A 21 -7.00 -10.20 -19.21
CA PRO A 21 -7.49 -10.03 -20.57
C PRO A 21 -7.18 -11.33 -21.33
N ARG A 22 -8.22 -12.03 -21.83
CA ARG A 22 -8.08 -13.21 -22.70
C ARG A 22 -7.14 -12.83 -23.86
N ARG A 23 -5.87 -13.24 -23.79
CA ARG A 23 -4.85 -12.91 -24.78
C ARG A 23 -4.29 -14.19 -25.39
N THR A 24 -4.89 -14.58 -26.51
CA THR A 24 -4.33 -15.50 -27.49
C THR A 24 -3.12 -14.83 -28.17
N GLY A 25 -1.91 -15.37 -28.00
CA GLY A 25 -0.73 -14.89 -28.72
C GLY A 25 0.64 -15.41 -28.21
N PRO A 26 1.65 -15.54 -29.10
CA PRO A 26 2.84 -16.39 -28.94
C PRO A 26 3.97 -15.82 -28.05
N LYS A 27 3.71 -14.78 -27.25
CA LYS A 27 4.71 -14.17 -26.34
C LYS A 27 4.79 -14.90 -24.99
N MET A 28 5.09 -16.20 -25.00
CA MET A 28 5.03 -17.08 -23.80
C MET A 28 6.26 -17.04 -22.88
N LEU A 29 7.41 -16.55 -23.32
CA LEU A 29 8.68 -16.77 -22.58
C LEU A 29 9.00 -15.79 -21.42
N PHE A 30 8.23 -14.72 -21.20
CA PHE A 30 8.49 -13.75 -20.11
C PHE A 30 7.43 -13.75 -18.97
N ARG A 31 6.61 -14.80 -18.87
CA ARG A 31 5.29 -14.79 -18.20
C ARG A 31 5.16 -15.08 -16.67
N PRO A 32 6.15 -15.56 -15.89
CA PRO A 32 5.91 -15.86 -14.46
C PRO A 32 5.75 -14.62 -13.55
N LEU A 33 6.44 -13.53 -13.88
CA LEU A 33 6.43 -12.31 -13.07
C LEU A 33 5.12 -11.52 -13.24
N ASP A 34 4.54 -11.53 -14.42
CA ASP A 34 3.26 -10.86 -14.69
C ASP A 34 2.10 -11.52 -13.93
N SER A 35 2.01 -12.85 -13.91
CA SER A 35 0.96 -13.53 -13.12
C SER A 35 1.12 -13.30 -11.61
N PHE A 36 2.36 -13.17 -11.13
CA PHE A 36 2.68 -12.84 -9.73
C PHE A 36 2.24 -11.42 -9.35
N LEU A 37 2.39 -10.45 -10.26
CA LEU A 37 2.02 -9.04 -10.05
C LEU A 37 0.51 -8.79 -10.25
N TYR A 38 -0.12 -9.46 -11.21
CA TYR A 38 -1.51 -9.18 -11.59
C TYR A 38 -2.55 -10.14 -10.95
N GLY A 39 -2.11 -11.25 -10.36
CA GLY A 39 -2.98 -12.21 -9.65
C GLY A 39 -3.38 -11.80 -8.23
N ASN A 40 -2.74 -10.79 -7.64
CA ASN A 40 -2.93 -10.38 -6.24
C ASN A 40 -3.67 -9.03 -6.07
N GLY A 41 -4.17 -8.46 -7.16
CA GLY A 41 -4.88 -7.18 -7.18
C GLY A 41 -3.96 -5.95 -7.21
N LEU A 42 -4.55 -4.79 -7.46
CA LEU A 42 -3.91 -3.48 -7.67
C LEU A 42 -3.75 -2.64 -6.39
N CYS A 43 -3.73 -3.23 -5.20
CA CYS A 43 -3.74 -2.49 -3.92
C CYS A 43 -2.63 -1.41 -3.85
N PHE A 44 -1.40 -1.73 -4.22
CA PHE A 44 -0.31 -0.74 -4.29
C PHE A 44 -0.61 0.38 -5.29
N GLY A 45 -1.12 0.04 -6.47
CA GLY A 45 -1.43 1.02 -7.51
C GLY A 45 -2.51 2.00 -7.06
N MET A 46 -3.56 1.48 -6.41
CA MET A 46 -4.65 2.27 -5.86
C MET A 46 -4.20 3.15 -4.69
N ALA A 47 -3.44 2.60 -3.74
CA ALA A 47 -2.90 3.37 -2.62
C ALA A 47 -1.99 4.52 -3.11
N ALA A 48 -1.06 4.22 -4.02
CA ALA A 48 -0.15 5.22 -4.57
C ALA A 48 -0.87 6.29 -5.41
N ALA A 49 -1.81 5.89 -6.27
CA ALA A 49 -2.56 6.82 -7.11
C ALA A 49 -3.50 7.72 -6.29
N ALA A 50 -4.18 7.17 -5.28
CA ALA A 50 -5.04 7.94 -4.37
C ALA A 50 -4.21 8.99 -3.60
N LEU A 51 -3.11 8.55 -2.99
CA LEU A 51 -2.21 9.44 -2.24
C LEU A 51 -1.59 10.51 -3.13
N HIS A 52 -1.12 10.15 -4.33
CA HIS A 52 -0.56 11.12 -5.27
C HIS A 52 -1.60 12.15 -5.73
N SER A 53 -2.83 11.71 -6.02
CA SER A 53 -3.90 12.61 -6.47
C SER A 53 -4.25 13.64 -5.40
N PHE A 54 -4.28 13.22 -4.14
CA PHE A 54 -4.47 14.09 -2.98
C PHE A 54 -3.33 15.12 -2.86
N GLU A 55 -2.07 14.67 -2.85
CA GLU A 55 -0.90 15.56 -2.70
C GLU A 55 -0.74 16.55 -3.87
N ALA A 56 -1.12 16.14 -5.08
CA ALA A 56 -1.09 17.00 -6.26
C ALA A 56 -2.24 18.02 -6.31
N GLY A 57 -3.19 17.97 -5.36
CA GLY A 57 -4.34 18.87 -5.35
C GLY A 57 -5.25 18.71 -6.57
N LEU A 58 -5.30 17.51 -7.17
CA LEU A 58 -6.11 17.19 -8.36
C LEU A 58 -7.60 17.09 -7.97
N ALA A 59 -8.18 18.19 -7.52
CA ALA A 59 -9.52 18.30 -6.92
C ALA A 59 -10.68 18.37 -7.94
N ARG A 60 -10.46 18.04 -9.22
CA ARG A 60 -11.50 18.20 -10.26
C ARG A 60 -12.45 16.99 -10.39
N THR A 61 -12.07 15.84 -9.87
CA THR A 61 -12.98 14.70 -9.67
C THR A 61 -12.46 13.90 -8.48
N PRO A 62 -13.22 13.77 -7.38
CA PRO A 62 -12.86 12.87 -6.28
C PRO A 62 -12.59 11.48 -6.86
N VAL A 63 -11.44 10.89 -6.54
CA VAL A 63 -11.13 9.55 -7.06
C VAL A 63 -12.13 8.50 -6.60
N HIS A 64 -12.89 8.81 -5.54
CA HIS A 64 -14.02 8.03 -5.06
C HIS A 64 -15.09 7.79 -6.13
N ASP A 65 -15.39 8.80 -6.95
CA ASP A 65 -16.50 8.76 -7.91
C ASP A 65 -16.09 8.11 -9.25
N LEU A 66 -14.81 7.76 -9.40
CA LEU A 66 -14.30 7.17 -10.63
C LEU A 66 -14.73 5.70 -10.75
N PRO A 67 -15.49 5.32 -11.79
CA PRO A 67 -15.83 3.91 -12.04
C PRO A 67 -14.58 3.12 -12.47
N PRO A 68 -14.52 1.80 -12.20
CA PRO A 68 -13.38 0.94 -12.57
C PRO A 68 -13.36 0.64 -14.09
N THR A 69 -13.16 1.66 -14.91
CA THR A 69 -13.05 1.55 -16.36
C THR A 69 -11.74 0.88 -16.78
N PRO A 70 -11.66 0.22 -17.95
CA PRO A 70 -10.41 -0.35 -18.46
C PRO A 70 -9.24 0.64 -18.44
N GLU A 71 -9.50 1.90 -18.80
CA GLU A 71 -8.50 2.98 -18.84
C GLU A 71 -8.00 3.32 -17.43
N LEU A 72 -8.90 3.42 -16.45
CA LEU A 72 -8.51 3.65 -15.07
C LEU A 72 -7.71 2.46 -14.52
N LEU A 73 -8.12 1.23 -14.83
CA LEU A 73 -7.39 0.04 -14.40
C LEU A 73 -6.00 -0.03 -15.03
N GLU A 74 -5.83 0.38 -16.28
CA GLU A 74 -4.51 0.50 -16.92
C GLU A 74 -3.65 1.58 -16.24
N PHE A 75 -4.22 2.74 -15.94
CA PHE A 75 -3.55 3.79 -15.17
C PHE A 75 -3.08 3.27 -13.79
N LEU A 76 -3.94 2.54 -13.07
CA LEU A 76 -3.62 1.95 -11.78
C LEU A 76 -2.56 0.85 -11.87
N ARG A 77 -2.57 0.03 -12.93
CA ARG A 77 -1.49 -0.91 -13.24
C ARG A 77 -0.17 -0.18 -13.46
N GLY A 78 -0.22 0.99 -14.12
CA GLY A 78 0.94 1.87 -14.30
C GLY A 78 1.56 2.31 -12.97
N TYR A 79 0.76 2.63 -11.95
CA TYR A 79 1.25 2.88 -10.58
C TYR A 79 1.73 1.60 -9.89
N HIS A 80 0.97 0.51 -10.02
CA HIS A 80 1.31 -0.78 -9.41
C HIS A 80 2.69 -1.28 -9.87
N ALA A 81 2.99 -1.18 -11.16
CA ALA A 81 4.29 -1.59 -11.72
C ALA A 81 5.47 -0.77 -11.16
N ARG A 82 5.22 0.44 -10.64
CA ARG A 82 6.31 1.30 -10.09
C ARG A 82 6.94 0.71 -8.83
N GLN A 83 6.25 -0.19 -8.13
CA GLN A 83 6.82 -0.87 -6.95
C GLN A 83 8.11 -1.65 -7.27
N LEU A 84 8.34 -1.99 -8.55
CA LEU A 84 9.52 -2.69 -9.03
C LEU A 84 10.63 -1.75 -9.54
N ARG A 85 10.40 -0.43 -9.55
CA ARG A 85 11.45 0.51 -9.97
C ARG A 85 12.63 0.42 -9.01
N PRO A 86 13.89 0.50 -9.50
CA PRO A 86 15.07 0.37 -8.65
C PRO A 86 15.06 1.28 -7.42
N ARG A 87 14.59 2.52 -7.57
CA ARG A 87 14.47 3.48 -6.46
C ARG A 87 13.45 3.07 -5.38
N VAL A 88 12.34 2.45 -5.79
CA VAL A 88 11.30 1.98 -4.85
C VAL A 88 11.81 0.76 -4.11
N VAL A 89 12.40 -0.18 -4.85
CA VAL A 89 13.03 -1.38 -4.26
C VAL A 89 14.14 -0.96 -3.28
N LEU A 90 15.00 -0.01 -3.67
CA LEU A 90 16.06 0.49 -2.80
C LEU A 90 15.50 1.13 -1.53
N ALA A 91 14.51 2.02 -1.64
CA ALA A 91 13.88 2.64 -0.49
C ALA A 91 13.26 1.60 0.46
N ALA A 92 12.56 0.60 -0.08
CA ALA A 92 11.98 -0.48 0.69
C ALA A 92 13.05 -1.36 1.37
N VAL A 93 14.14 -1.69 0.68
CA VAL A 93 15.24 -2.51 1.22
C VAL A 93 16.00 -1.76 2.32
N LEU A 94 16.33 -0.49 2.10
CA LEU A 94 17.00 0.35 3.10
C LEU A 94 16.17 0.45 4.38
N ASP A 95 14.87 0.69 4.23
CA ASP A 95 13.93 0.70 5.34
C ASP A 95 13.87 -0.65 6.08
N TRP A 96 13.74 -1.73 5.31
CA TRP A 96 13.63 -3.08 5.84
C TRP A 96 14.89 -3.46 6.63
N ILE A 97 16.08 -3.09 6.16
CA ILE A 97 17.35 -3.29 6.89
C ILE A 97 17.37 -2.43 8.16
N ALA A 98 17.07 -1.13 8.05
CA ALA A 98 17.11 -0.19 9.18
C ALA A 98 16.13 -0.56 10.30
N SER A 99 14.99 -1.15 9.95
CA SER A 99 13.99 -1.67 10.90
C SER A 99 14.34 -3.06 11.46
N GLY A 100 15.49 -3.63 11.11
CA GLY A 100 15.88 -4.97 11.57
C GLY A 100 15.01 -6.07 10.98
N GLY A 101 14.67 -5.96 9.70
CA GLY A 101 13.93 -6.94 8.93
C GLY A 101 12.42 -6.68 8.86
N GLY A 102 11.99 -5.41 8.77
CA GLY A 102 10.58 -5.04 8.68
C GLY A 102 9.84 -4.99 10.02
N LYS A 103 10.56 -4.89 11.15
CA LYS A 103 9.90 -4.77 12.46
C LYS A 103 9.19 -3.42 12.58
N ALA A 104 8.07 -3.42 13.30
CA ALA A 104 7.28 -2.20 13.50
C ALA A 104 7.87 -1.21 14.53
N GLY A 105 8.91 -1.62 15.27
CA GLY A 105 9.59 -0.75 16.22
C GLY A 105 10.03 0.56 15.58
N GLY A 106 9.66 1.70 16.18
CA GLY A 106 10.01 3.03 15.68
C GLY A 106 9.23 3.50 14.45
N LEU A 107 8.38 2.67 13.82
CA LEU A 107 7.57 3.06 12.65
C LEU A 107 6.73 4.31 12.90
N LEU A 108 6.06 4.38 14.05
CA LEU A 108 5.16 5.49 14.38
C LEU A 108 5.89 6.83 14.57
N ALA A 109 7.21 6.83 14.80
CA ALA A 109 8.02 8.04 14.92
C ALA A 109 8.53 8.56 13.57
N ARG A 110 8.50 7.72 12.52
CA ARG A 110 9.05 8.00 11.20
C ARG A 110 8.01 8.02 10.09
N ILE A 111 6.77 7.63 10.39
CA ILE A 111 5.68 7.68 9.41
C ILE A 111 5.32 9.13 9.11
N ARG A 112 5.15 9.46 7.81
CA ARG A 112 4.71 10.76 7.34
C ARG A 112 3.32 10.59 6.76
N LEU A 113 2.36 11.33 7.29
CA LEU A 113 0.97 11.30 6.85
C LEU A 113 0.76 12.26 5.67
N PRO A 114 -0.35 12.13 4.93
CA PRO A 114 -0.72 13.08 3.90
C PRO A 114 -0.70 14.52 4.44
N GLY A 115 -0.01 15.41 3.73
CA GLY A 115 0.28 16.78 4.16
C GLY A 115 1.57 17.01 4.96
N ASP A 116 2.29 15.95 5.41
CA ASP A 116 3.54 16.09 6.18
C ASP A 116 4.81 16.27 5.32
N GLY A 117 4.67 16.47 4.00
CA GLY A 117 5.79 16.56 3.07
C GLY A 117 6.39 15.19 2.74
N ASP A 118 6.10 14.71 1.52
CA ASP A 118 6.45 13.36 1.03
C ASP A 118 5.88 12.22 1.91
N PRO A 119 4.54 12.05 1.90
CA PRO A 119 3.85 11.07 2.73
C PRO A 119 4.20 9.63 2.35
N HIS A 120 3.92 8.71 3.28
CA HIS A 120 4.24 7.30 3.11
C HIS A 120 3.05 6.46 2.64
N ILE A 121 3.31 5.53 1.73
CA ILE A 121 2.46 4.34 1.49
C ILE A 121 2.94 3.26 2.45
N LEU A 122 2.03 2.59 3.14
CA LEU A 122 2.37 1.55 4.10
C LEU A 122 2.23 0.17 3.47
N ASN A 123 3.34 -0.55 3.36
CA ASN A 123 3.37 -1.88 2.78
C ASN A 123 3.49 -2.96 3.85
N PHE A 124 2.65 -3.98 3.75
CA PHE A 124 2.75 -5.21 4.53
C PHE A 124 3.44 -6.26 3.68
N GLY A 125 4.53 -6.80 4.18
CA GLY A 125 5.35 -7.79 3.48
C GLY A 125 5.99 -8.77 4.46
N PRO A 126 6.84 -9.67 3.97
CA PRO A 126 7.54 -10.59 4.85
C PRO A 126 8.55 -9.87 5.75
N ALA A 127 8.56 -10.22 7.03
CA ALA A 127 9.66 -9.89 7.94
C ALA A 127 10.84 -10.87 7.78
N ALA A 128 12.02 -10.51 8.29
CA ALA A 128 13.22 -11.36 8.28
C ALA A 128 13.06 -12.59 9.20
N ASN A 129 12.39 -13.63 8.71
CA ASN A 129 12.15 -14.86 9.46
C ASN A 129 11.98 -16.07 8.53
N ARG A 130 11.88 -17.27 9.12
CA ARG A 130 11.76 -18.54 8.41
C ARG A 130 10.51 -18.66 7.51
N ARG A 131 9.51 -17.79 7.67
CA ARG A 131 8.26 -17.76 6.88
C ARG A 131 8.30 -16.75 5.74
N PHE A 132 9.44 -16.10 5.47
CA PHE A 132 9.60 -15.05 4.47
C PHE A 132 8.93 -15.39 3.12
N PHE A 133 9.29 -16.53 2.52
CA PHE A 133 8.74 -16.92 1.20
C PHE A 133 7.24 -17.23 1.23
N ARG A 134 6.71 -17.74 2.35
CA ARG A 134 5.26 -17.98 2.51
C ARG A 134 4.46 -16.67 2.52
N CYS A 135 5.06 -15.59 2.99
CA CYS A 135 4.42 -14.29 3.14
C CYS A 135 4.49 -13.41 1.86
N LEU A 136 5.39 -13.72 0.91
CA LEU A 136 5.52 -12.93 -0.33
C LEU A 136 4.21 -12.84 -1.14
N HIS A 137 3.41 -13.91 -1.16
CA HIS A 137 2.19 -13.98 -1.97
C HIS A 137 0.97 -13.24 -1.39
N ARG A 138 1.05 -12.68 -0.17
CA ARG A 138 -0.09 -11.97 0.43
C ARG A 138 0.27 -10.54 0.84
N ALA A 139 1.26 -9.94 0.20
CA ALA A 139 1.62 -8.55 0.44
C ALA A 139 0.43 -7.61 0.17
N HIS A 140 0.36 -6.50 0.90
CA HIS A 140 -0.72 -5.53 0.79
C HIS A 140 -0.22 -4.11 1.01
N ALA A 141 -0.92 -3.12 0.48
CA ALA A 141 -0.54 -1.72 0.59
C ALA A 141 -1.75 -0.86 0.96
N VAL A 142 -1.53 0.11 1.86
CA VAL A 142 -2.55 1.02 2.37
C VAL A 142 -1.99 2.43 2.54
N VAL A 143 -2.86 3.43 2.65
CA VAL A 143 -2.46 4.83 2.89
C VAL A 143 -2.77 5.22 4.35
N PRO A 144 -1.77 5.45 5.21
CA PRO A 144 -1.99 5.98 6.55
C PRO A 144 -2.49 7.42 6.50
N HIS A 145 -3.48 7.79 7.30
CA HIS A 145 -4.04 9.16 7.26
C HIS A 145 -4.36 9.77 8.63
N ARG A 146 -4.32 9.01 9.73
CA ARG A 146 -4.51 9.52 11.09
C ARG A 146 -3.85 8.61 12.11
N VAL A 147 -3.36 9.17 13.22
CA VAL A 147 -2.83 8.42 14.37
C VAL A 147 -3.57 8.81 15.63
N ASP A 148 -4.16 7.83 16.31
CA ASP A 148 -4.77 8.00 17.63
C ASP A 148 -3.99 7.19 18.67
N ARG A 149 -3.82 7.74 19.87
CA ARG A 149 -3.10 7.09 20.99
C ARG A 149 -4.01 7.01 22.20
N ALA A 150 -4.35 5.80 22.64
CA ALA A 150 -5.24 5.58 23.78
C ALA A 150 -4.95 4.25 24.47
N GLY A 151 -4.90 4.25 25.81
CA GLY A 151 -4.87 3.01 26.61
C GLY A 151 -3.69 2.07 26.33
N GLY A 152 -2.51 2.61 25.98
CA GLY A 152 -1.33 1.81 25.61
C GLY A 152 -1.37 1.21 24.20
N GLU A 153 -2.43 1.47 23.44
CA GLU A 153 -2.55 1.15 22.02
C GLU A 153 -2.32 2.43 21.19
N VAL A 154 -1.60 2.28 20.09
CA VAL A 154 -1.57 3.30 19.03
C VAL A 154 -2.29 2.76 17.81
N ARG A 155 -3.27 3.52 17.30
CA ARG A 155 -4.05 3.18 16.12
C ARG A 155 -3.63 4.07 14.96
N LEU A 156 -3.06 3.47 13.93
CA LEU A 156 -2.76 4.14 12.67
C LEU A 156 -3.89 3.87 11.69
N TYR A 157 -4.79 4.84 11.48
CA TYR A 157 -5.90 4.72 10.55
C TYR A 157 -5.41 4.76 9.11
N VAL A 158 -6.00 3.91 8.27
CA VAL A 158 -5.55 3.67 6.90
C VAL A 158 -6.71 3.64 5.91
N TYR A 159 -6.51 4.21 4.72
CA TYR A 159 -7.30 3.86 3.55
C TYR A 159 -6.83 2.51 3.00
N ASP A 160 -7.73 1.54 2.97
CA ASP A 160 -7.49 0.21 2.41
C ASP A 160 -8.25 0.04 1.10
N PRO A 161 -7.56 -0.17 -0.04
CA PRO A 161 -8.21 -0.44 -1.33
C PRO A 161 -9.16 -1.65 -1.34
N ASN A 162 -9.03 -2.59 -0.39
CA ASN A 162 -9.96 -3.72 -0.25
C ASN A 162 -11.25 -3.34 0.50
N HIS A 163 -11.29 -2.17 1.15
CA HIS A 163 -12.40 -1.65 1.95
C HIS A 163 -12.64 -0.17 1.59
N PRO A 164 -13.07 0.12 0.35
CA PRO A 164 -13.23 1.50 -0.13
C PRO A 164 -14.20 2.30 0.74
N GLY A 165 -13.86 3.55 1.05
CA GLY A 165 -14.67 4.46 1.85
C GLY A 165 -14.72 4.21 3.36
N ASP A 166 -14.13 3.12 3.86
CA ASP A 166 -14.11 2.82 5.28
C ASP A 166 -13.06 3.67 6.03
N ARG A 167 -13.54 4.60 6.87
CA ARG A 167 -12.71 5.49 7.71
C ARG A 167 -12.26 4.83 9.01
N GLY A 168 -12.83 3.67 9.35
CA GLY A 168 -12.63 2.97 10.61
C GLY A 168 -11.49 1.94 10.59
N ARG A 169 -10.84 1.74 9.45
CA ARG A 169 -9.72 0.80 9.30
C ARG A 169 -8.47 1.37 9.97
N PHE A 170 -7.83 0.58 10.84
CA PHE A 170 -6.56 0.96 11.45
C PHE A 170 -5.64 -0.23 11.70
N VAL A 171 -4.34 0.04 11.64
CA VAL A 171 -3.28 -0.83 12.16
C VAL A 171 -3.14 -0.58 13.65
N SER A 172 -3.29 -1.63 14.45
CA SER A 172 -3.11 -1.58 15.90
C SER A 172 -1.65 -1.83 16.25
N PHE A 173 -1.04 -0.97 17.06
CA PHE A 173 0.29 -1.12 17.62
C PHE A 173 0.20 -1.24 19.14
N ARG A 174 0.74 -2.32 19.68
CA ARG A 174 0.76 -2.62 21.11
C ARG A 174 1.99 -3.47 21.45
N ASP A 175 2.63 -3.18 22.58
CA ASP A 175 3.78 -3.94 23.09
C ASP A 175 4.92 -4.14 22.06
N GLY A 176 5.14 -3.13 21.21
CA GLY A 176 6.17 -3.15 20.16
C GLY A 176 5.82 -3.96 18.90
N GLY A 177 4.66 -4.62 18.86
CA GLY A 177 4.13 -5.34 17.70
C GLY A 177 3.03 -4.57 16.97
N PHE A 178 2.61 -5.10 15.81
CA PHE A 178 1.45 -4.62 15.07
C PHE A 178 0.48 -5.75 14.72
N SER A 179 -0.79 -5.38 14.50
CA SER A 179 -1.80 -6.24 13.89
C SER A 179 -2.72 -5.47 12.94
N TYR A 180 -3.03 -6.07 11.79
CA TYR A 180 -3.95 -5.53 10.80
C TYR A 180 -4.45 -6.64 9.88
N ALA A 181 -5.76 -6.86 9.76
CA ALA A 181 -6.36 -7.68 8.68
C ALA A 181 -5.65 -9.04 8.33
N GLY A 182 -5.10 -9.75 9.32
CA GLY A 182 -4.36 -11.01 9.11
C GLY A 182 -2.83 -10.87 8.95
N PHE A 183 -2.31 -9.64 9.02
CA PHE A 183 -0.89 -9.29 9.12
C PHE A 183 -0.52 -9.02 10.58
N ARG A 184 0.51 -9.72 11.10
CA ARG A 184 0.94 -9.62 12.50
C ARG A 184 2.44 -9.86 12.66
N SER A 185 3.10 -9.09 13.53
CA SER A 185 4.56 -9.17 13.77
C SER A 185 5.06 -10.56 14.18
N GLY A 186 4.25 -11.34 14.91
CA GLY A 186 4.59 -12.71 15.35
C GLY A 186 4.30 -13.80 14.31
N GLU A 187 3.63 -13.48 13.21
CA GLU A 187 3.20 -14.47 12.22
C GLU A 187 4.08 -14.52 10.97
N GLY A 188 5.10 -13.66 10.93
CA GLY A 188 6.07 -13.59 9.86
C GLY A 188 5.98 -12.31 9.02
N TRP A 189 5.10 -11.39 9.39
CA TRP A 189 4.82 -10.15 8.67
C TRP A 189 5.61 -8.97 9.23
N GLY A 190 6.11 -8.14 8.31
CA GLY A 190 6.73 -6.87 8.57
C GLY A 190 5.96 -5.73 7.93
N ILE A 191 6.42 -4.52 8.22
CA ILE A 191 5.82 -3.27 7.73
C ILE A 191 6.92 -2.35 7.23
N THR A 192 6.71 -1.80 6.03
CA THR A 192 7.67 -0.94 5.35
C THR A 192 6.93 0.29 4.81
N PRO A 193 7.13 1.48 5.41
CA PRO A 193 6.65 2.72 4.83
C PRO A 193 7.53 3.07 3.63
N LEU A 194 6.89 3.50 2.56
CA LEU A 194 7.53 3.88 1.32
C LEU A 194 7.19 5.34 0.99
N PRO A 195 8.17 6.24 0.84
CA PRO A 195 7.95 7.61 0.40
C PRO A 195 7.27 7.67 -0.95
N LEU A 196 6.24 8.52 -1.05
CA LEU A 196 5.52 8.76 -2.29
C LEU A 196 6.48 9.22 -3.40
N SER A 197 7.46 10.05 -3.07
CA SER A 197 8.49 10.54 -3.99
C SER A 197 9.30 9.42 -4.64
N ALA A 198 9.54 8.30 -3.95
CA ALA A 198 10.19 7.13 -4.56
C ALA A 198 9.29 6.49 -5.64
N VAL A 199 7.97 6.59 -5.51
CA VAL A 199 7.01 6.04 -6.47
C VAL A 199 6.75 6.99 -7.64
N THR A 200 6.69 8.29 -7.38
CA THR A 200 6.25 9.31 -8.35
C THR A 200 7.38 10.01 -9.09
N GLY A 201 8.57 10.08 -8.49
CA GLY A 201 9.76 10.64 -9.13
C GLY A 201 10.25 9.86 -10.34
#